data_AF-A0A524NGS4-F1
#
_entry.id   AF-A0A524NGS4-F1
#
_cell.length_a   1.000
_cell.length_b   1.000
_cell.length_c   1.000
_cell.angle_alpha   90.00
_cell.angle_beta   90.00
_cell.angle_gamma   90.00
#
_symmetry.space_group_name_H-M   'P 1'
#
loop_
_entity.id
_entity.type
_entity.pdbx_description
1 polymer ?
#
loop_
_entity_poly.entity_id
_entity_poly.type
_entity_poly.pdbx_seq_one_letter_code
_entity_poly.pdbx_strand_id
1 'polypeptide(L)'
;MELNTINALFAIVILVLAFLLDLVLGDPSPNYPDKWAFKLHPTVMMGKFTNKIEPYFKNPEAKMEKVLGVFLGLTVIATFALPVFFGLWAIYTFIPFYGNILVYGFIAIILVKMTICIKLETDWAKATAKAIDESNLPEAKKYSHFSRRESKDLNGAQMGS
;
A
#
# COMPACT_ATOMS: atom_id res chain seq x y z
N MET A 1 21.49 19.17 20.59
CA MET A 1 21.73 17.76 20.19
C MET A 1 20.60 16.84 20.64
N GLU A 2 19.98 17.08 21.80
CA GLU A 2 19.00 16.15 22.40
C GLU A 2 17.64 16.04 21.69
N LEU A 3 17.09 17.13 21.13
CA LEU A 3 15.77 17.10 20.48
C LEU A 3 15.74 16.22 19.22
N ASN A 4 16.82 16.22 18.43
CA ASN A 4 16.91 15.43 17.21
C ASN A 4 16.96 13.92 17.51
N THR A 5 17.65 13.55 18.59
CA THR A 5 17.76 12.15 19.02
C THR A 5 16.42 11.61 19.51
N ILE A 6 15.66 12.41 20.26
CA ILE A 6 14.31 12.04 20.74
C ILE A 6 13.35 11.85 19.55
N ASN A 7 13.36 12.77 18.59
CA ASN A 7 12.53 12.66 17.39
C ASN A 7 12.89 11.42 16.54
N ALA A 8 14.19 11.13 16.40
CA ALA A 8 14.65 9.93 15.72
C ALA A 8 14.19 8.65 16.43
N LEU A 9 14.32 8.59 17.76
CA LEU A 9 13.84 7.45 18.55
C LEU A 9 12.32 7.25 18.38
N PHE A 10 11.56 8.33 18.41
CA PHE A 10 10.11 8.28 18.22
C PHE A 10 9.73 7.75 16.82
N ALA A 11 10.42 8.19 15.77
CA ALA A 11 10.22 7.67 14.42
C ALA A 11 10.56 6.17 14.31
N ILE A 12 11.65 5.73 14.95
CA ILE A 12 12.03 4.32 15.01
C ILE A 12 10.94 3.50 15.72
N VAL A 13 10.41 4.00 16.84
CA VAL A 13 9.32 3.33 17.56
C VAL A 13 8.07 3.19 16.68
N ILE A 14 7.68 4.25 15.96
CA ILE A 14 6.55 4.19 15.02
C ILE A 14 6.79 3.11 13.95
N LEU A 15 7.97 3.07 13.35
CA LEU A 15 8.32 2.12 12.30
C LEU A 15 8.27 0.67 12.82
N VAL A 16 8.88 0.41 13.98
CA VAL A 16 8.90 -0.91 14.61
C VAL A 16 7.48 -1.36 14.96
N LEU A 17 6.65 -0.48 15.53
CA LEU A 17 5.27 -0.80 15.86
C LEU A 17 4.42 -1.06 14.62
N ALA A 18 4.59 -0.27 13.55
CA ALA A 18 3.89 -0.49 12.28
C ALA A 18 4.27 -1.84 11.65
N PHE A 19 5.55 -2.20 11.69
CA PHE A 19 6.05 -3.49 11.23
C PHE A 19 5.46 -4.66 12.03
N LEU A 20 5.48 -4.58 13.37
CA LEU A 20 4.86 -5.59 14.23
C LEU A 20 3.36 -5.70 13.98
N LEU A 21 2.68 -4.57 13.78
CA LEU A 21 1.26 -4.54 13.48
C LEU A 21 0.94 -5.23 12.15
N ASP A 22 1.76 -5.04 11.11
CA ASP A 22 1.61 -5.75 9.84
C ASP A 22 1.82 -7.26 10.01
N LEU A 23 2.85 -7.70 10.75
CA LEU A 23 3.06 -9.13 11.01
C LEU A 23 1.90 -9.79 11.76
N VAL A 24 1.19 -9.05 12.63
CA VAL A 24 0.05 -9.56 13.40
C VAL A 24 -1.25 -9.48 12.61
N LEU A 25 -1.61 -8.31 12.08
CA LEU A 25 -2.91 -8.08 11.43
C LEU A 25 -2.89 -8.39 9.91
N GLY A 26 -1.76 -8.12 9.25
CA GLY A 26 -1.62 -8.17 7.80
C GLY A 26 -2.46 -7.12 7.06
N ASP A 27 -2.46 -7.26 5.73
CA ASP A 27 -3.24 -6.42 4.83
C ASP A 27 -4.55 -7.09 4.38
N PRO A 28 -5.56 -6.29 4.00
CA PRO A 28 -6.82 -6.83 3.52
C PRO A 28 -6.62 -7.54 2.18
N SER A 29 -7.13 -8.77 2.08
CA SER A 29 -6.88 -9.63 0.92
C SER A 29 -7.77 -9.30 -0.29
N PRO A 30 -7.20 -9.25 -1.52
CA PRO A 30 -7.94 -9.15 -2.78
C PRO A 30 -9.02 -10.21 -2.99
N ASN A 31 -8.87 -11.40 -2.39
CA ASN A 31 -9.85 -12.49 -2.48
C ASN A 31 -11.16 -12.20 -1.74
N TYR A 32 -11.20 -11.14 -0.91
CA TYR A 32 -12.40 -10.72 -0.18
C TYR A 32 -12.73 -9.25 -0.48
N PRO A 33 -13.05 -8.92 -1.75
CA PRO A 33 -13.17 -7.54 -2.20
C PRO A 33 -14.35 -6.80 -1.57
N ASP A 34 -15.33 -7.52 -1.01
CA ASP A 34 -16.50 -6.95 -0.36
C ASP A 34 -16.23 -6.38 1.02
N LYS A 35 -15.12 -6.78 1.66
CA LYS A 35 -14.75 -6.27 2.99
C LYS A 35 -14.44 -4.78 2.92
N TRP A 36 -15.03 -4.01 3.84
CA TRP A 36 -14.82 -2.56 3.93
C TRP A 36 -13.33 -2.20 4.06
N ALA A 37 -12.57 -3.00 4.80
CA ALA A 37 -11.13 -2.81 4.98
C ALA A 37 -10.35 -2.88 3.65
N PHE A 38 -10.77 -3.73 2.71
CA PHE A 38 -10.17 -3.80 1.38
C PHE A 38 -10.56 -2.59 0.53
N LYS A 39 -11.83 -2.19 0.56
CA LYS A 39 -12.35 -1.06 -0.24
C LYS A 39 -11.73 0.28 0.15
N LEU A 40 -11.44 0.48 1.44
CA LEU A 40 -10.87 1.71 2.00
C LEU A 40 -9.33 1.68 2.10
N HIS A 41 -8.68 0.61 1.65
CA HIS A 41 -7.23 0.54 1.67
C HIS A 41 -6.63 1.59 0.72
N PRO A 42 -5.68 2.44 1.15
CA PRO A 42 -5.12 3.52 0.33
C PRO A 42 -4.60 3.05 -1.02
N THR A 43 -3.91 1.91 -1.07
CA THR A 43 -3.37 1.35 -2.33
C THR A 43 -4.47 0.93 -3.31
N VAL A 44 -5.59 0.38 -2.82
CA VAL A 44 -6.76 0.01 -3.63
C VAL A 44 -7.47 1.27 -4.15
N MET A 45 -7.63 2.27 -3.29
CA MET A 45 -8.22 3.55 -3.69
C MET A 45 -7.35 4.27 -4.72
N MET A 46 -6.04 4.28 -4.53
CA MET A 46 -5.07 4.86 -5.46
C MET A 46 -5.11 4.16 -6.82
N GLY A 47 -5.20 2.82 -6.85
CA GLY A 47 -5.36 2.06 -8.09
C GLY A 47 -6.66 2.39 -8.82
N LYS A 48 -7.80 2.40 -8.12
CA LYS A 48 -9.11 2.78 -8.69
C LYS A 48 -9.11 4.21 -9.21
N PHE A 49 -8.52 5.13 -8.46
CA PHE A 49 -8.39 6.54 -8.86
C PHE A 49 -7.55 6.65 -10.13
N THR A 50 -6.37 6.01 -10.14
CA THR A 50 -5.47 5.99 -11.32
C THR A 50 -6.19 5.47 -12.55
N ASN A 51 -6.84 4.30 -12.48
CA ASN A 51 -7.57 3.72 -13.61
C ASN A 51 -8.71 4.61 -14.10
N LYS A 52 -9.34 5.38 -13.21
CA LYS A 52 -10.41 6.31 -13.56
C LYS A 52 -9.88 7.53 -14.32
N ILE A 53 -8.69 8.02 -13.96
CA ILE A 53 -8.12 9.22 -14.57
C ILE A 53 -7.19 8.92 -15.75
N GLU A 54 -6.62 7.72 -15.84
CA GLU A 54 -5.69 7.28 -16.89
C GLU A 54 -6.19 7.59 -18.31
N PRO A 55 -7.48 7.37 -18.67
CA PRO A 55 -7.96 7.66 -20.04
C PRO A 55 -7.79 9.11 -20.47
N TYR A 56 -7.81 10.07 -19.53
CA TYR A 56 -7.64 11.50 -19.83
C TYR A 56 -6.18 11.89 -20.13
N PHE A 57 -5.23 11.01 -19.81
CA PHE A 57 -3.79 11.22 -20.03
C PHE A 57 -3.25 10.38 -21.20
N LYS A 58 -4.09 9.65 -21.93
CA LYS A 58 -3.67 8.90 -23.12
C LYS A 58 -3.54 9.81 -24.33
N ASN A 59 -2.49 9.59 -25.12
CA ASN A 59 -2.24 10.35 -26.34
C ASN A 59 -1.60 9.44 -27.40
N PRO A 60 -1.99 9.55 -28.69
CA PRO A 60 -1.41 8.74 -29.77
C PRO A 60 0.08 9.03 -30.03
N GLU A 61 0.59 10.20 -29.67
CA GLU A 61 2.00 10.54 -29.86
C GLU A 61 2.86 10.06 -28.69
N ALA A 62 3.81 9.16 -28.98
CA ALA A 62 4.64 8.50 -27.96
C ALA A 62 5.45 9.46 -27.05
N LYS A 63 5.88 10.62 -27.57
CA LYS A 63 6.57 11.63 -26.74
C LYS A 63 5.61 12.30 -25.77
N MET A 64 4.40 12.64 -26.25
CA MET A 64 3.36 13.27 -25.44
C MET A 64 2.81 12.29 -24.39
N GLU A 65 2.66 11.02 -24.74
CA GLU A 65 2.21 9.98 -23.81
C GLU A 65 3.15 9.84 -22.60
N LYS A 66 4.47 9.92 -22.80
CA LYS A 66 5.44 9.91 -21.69
C LYS A 66 5.26 11.11 -20.76
N VAL A 67 5.09 12.31 -21.32
CA VAL A 67 4.90 13.54 -20.55
C VAL A 67 3.60 13.49 -19.76
N LEU A 68 2.50 13.08 -20.39
CA LEU A 68 1.22 12.90 -19.72
C LEU A 68 1.25 11.78 -18.67
N GLY A 69 2.03 10.73 -18.88
CA GLY A 69 2.30 9.70 -17.87
C GLY A 69 2.99 10.24 -16.62
N VAL A 70 3.94 11.18 -16.78
CA VAL A 70 4.55 11.89 -15.63
C VAL A 70 3.51 12.73 -14.91
N PHE A 71 2.70 13.50 -15.64
CA PHE A 71 1.62 14.30 -15.02
C PHE A 71 0.58 13.43 -14.31
N LEU A 72 0.22 12.28 -14.88
CA LEU A 72 -0.64 11.29 -14.25
C LEU A 72 -0.04 10.86 -12.91
N GLY A 73 1.22 10.43 -12.89
CA GLY A 73 1.92 10.04 -11.67
C GLY A 73 1.96 11.15 -10.62
N LEU A 74 2.33 12.38 -11.01
CA LEU A 74 2.35 13.54 -10.12
C LEU A 74 0.96 13.86 -9.56
N THR A 75 -0.08 13.76 -10.38
CA THR A 75 -1.47 13.98 -9.96
C THR A 75 -1.87 12.97 -8.91
N VAL A 76 -1.58 11.69 -9.11
CA VAL A 76 -1.90 10.64 -8.13
C VAL A 76 -1.11 10.85 -6.85
N ILE A 77 0.21 11.11 -6.92
CA ILE A 77 1.04 11.37 -5.74
C ILE A 77 0.50 12.57 -4.95
N ALA A 78 0.24 13.70 -5.61
CA ALA A 78 -0.28 14.89 -4.95
C ALA A 78 -1.65 14.63 -4.28
N THR A 79 -2.54 13.90 -4.95
CA THR A 79 -3.88 13.58 -4.45
C THR A 79 -3.85 12.83 -3.13
N PHE A 80 -2.88 11.93 -2.91
CA PHE A 80 -2.80 11.13 -1.68
C PHE A 80 -1.79 11.67 -0.67
N ALA A 81 -0.65 12.22 -1.12
CA ALA A 81 0.39 12.71 -0.24
C ALA A 81 0.01 14.04 0.44
N LEU A 82 -0.63 14.97 -0.27
CA LEU A 82 -1.00 16.27 0.31
C LEU A 82 -2.00 16.13 1.45
N PRO A 83 -3.12 15.37 1.33
CA PRO A 83 -4.04 15.20 2.45
C PRO A 83 -3.40 14.50 3.66
N VAL A 84 -2.51 13.52 3.43
CA VAL A 84 -1.79 12.85 4.52
C VAL A 84 -0.86 13.84 5.23
N PHE A 85 -0.08 14.62 4.48
CA PHE A 85 0.81 15.63 5.04
C PHE A 85 0.05 16.70 5.83
N PHE A 86 -0.96 17.32 5.22
CA PHE A 86 -1.76 18.36 5.89
C PHE A 86 -2.57 17.79 7.05
N GLY A 87 -3.04 16.55 6.97
CA GLY A 87 -3.73 15.86 8.06
C GLY A 87 -2.81 15.67 9.27
N LEU A 88 -1.61 15.11 9.07
CA LEU A 88 -0.62 14.94 10.13
C LEU A 88 -0.13 16.28 10.69
N TRP A 89 0.07 17.28 9.83
CA TRP A 89 0.43 18.63 10.24
C TRP A 89 -0.66 19.29 11.08
N ALA A 90 -1.93 19.14 10.70
CA ALA A 90 -3.06 19.67 11.45
C ALA A 90 -3.20 18.98 12.82
N ILE A 91 -3.02 17.66 12.88
CA ILE A 91 -2.98 16.90 14.14
C ILE A 91 -1.87 17.44 15.05
N TYR A 92 -0.68 17.63 14.48
CA TYR A 92 0.47 18.16 15.21
C TYR A 92 0.30 19.62 15.67
N THR A 93 -0.46 20.42 14.93
CA THR A 93 -0.59 21.87 15.19
C THR A 93 -1.76 22.21 16.10
N PHE A 94 -2.91 21.55 15.93
CA PHE A 94 -4.17 21.93 16.59
C PHE A 94 -4.53 21.08 17.81
N ILE A 95 -3.92 19.90 18.00
CA ILE A 95 -4.21 19.05 19.17
C ILE A 95 -3.38 19.54 20.37
N PRO A 96 -3.99 19.72 21.56
CA PRO A 96 -3.28 20.11 22.78
C PRO A 96 -2.11 19.18 23.11
N PHE A 97 -1.02 19.77 23.61
CA PHE A 97 0.29 19.14 23.82
C PHE A 97 0.23 17.74 24.48
N TYR A 98 -0.63 17.54 25.48
CA TYR A 98 -0.73 16.29 26.23
C TYR A 98 -1.33 15.11 25.44
N GLY A 99 -2.17 15.37 24.43
CA GLY A 99 -2.77 14.33 23.57
C GLY A 99 -2.11 14.19 22.19
N ASN A 100 -1.32 15.20 21.79
CA ASN A 100 -0.80 15.35 20.44
C ASN A 100 0.12 14.19 20.03
N ILE A 101 1.13 13.89 20.84
CA ILE A 101 2.13 12.84 20.53
C ILE A 101 1.49 11.46 20.39
N LEU A 102 0.53 11.12 21.26
CA LEU A 102 -0.13 9.82 21.22
C LEU A 102 -1.05 9.69 20.01
N VAL A 103 -1.87 10.71 19.73
CA VAL A 103 -2.77 10.71 18.59
C VAL A 103 -1.98 10.73 17.28
N TYR A 104 -0.95 11.58 17.19
CA TYR A 104 -0.04 11.63 16.05
C TYR A 104 0.65 10.28 15.84
N GLY A 105 1.24 9.71 16.90
CA GLY A 105 1.94 8.42 16.83
C GLY A 105 1.01 7.29 16.39
N PHE A 106 -0.19 7.22 16.96
CA PHE A 106 -1.19 6.21 16.58
C PHE A 106 -1.59 6.31 15.10
N ILE A 107 -1.88 7.52 14.62
CA ILE A 107 -2.26 7.74 13.22
C ILE A 107 -1.08 7.46 12.29
N ALA A 108 0.14 7.88 12.66
CA ALA A 108 1.35 7.61 11.91
C ALA A 108 1.65 6.11 11.79
N ILE A 109 1.50 5.34 12.88
CA ILE A 109 1.66 3.88 12.88
C ILE A 109 0.69 3.24 11.89
N ILE A 110 -0.59 3.64 11.91
CA ILE A 110 -1.59 3.12 10.98
C ILE A 110 -1.20 3.49 9.54
N LEU A 111 -0.86 4.74 9.27
CA LEU A 111 -0.49 5.18 7.92
C LEU A 111 0.71 4.41 7.38
N VAL A 112 1.76 4.23 8.19
CA VAL A 112 2.95 3.45 7.81
C VAL A 112 2.58 1.99 7.60
N LYS A 113 1.80 1.38 8.50
CA LYS A 113 1.30 0.01 8.34
C LYS A 113 0.59 -0.17 6.99
N MET A 114 -0.26 0.77 6.57
CA MET A 114 -1.00 0.67 5.31
C MET A 114 -0.11 0.81 4.05
N THR A 115 1.20 1.03 4.22
CA THR A 115 2.21 1.03 3.14
C THR A 115 3.10 -0.21 3.14
N ILE A 116 3.01 -1.06 4.17
CA ILE A 116 3.82 -2.27 4.35
C ILE A 116 2.90 -3.48 4.26
N CYS A 117 3.26 -4.49 3.47
CA CYS A 117 2.42 -5.66 3.18
C CYS A 117 3.21 -6.97 3.30
N ILE A 118 3.90 -7.22 4.42
CA ILE A 118 4.82 -8.35 4.55
C ILE A 118 4.05 -9.64 4.81
N LYS A 119 3.11 -9.63 5.75
CA LYS A 119 2.38 -10.85 6.14
C LYS A 119 1.59 -11.41 4.98
N LEU A 120 0.82 -10.56 4.29
CA LEU A 120 -0.03 -10.99 3.20
C LEU A 120 0.79 -11.52 2.02
N GLU A 121 1.85 -10.81 1.61
CA GLU A 121 2.72 -11.29 0.53
C GLU A 121 3.39 -12.62 0.88
N THR A 122 3.84 -12.79 2.13
CA THR A 122 4.47 -14.03 2.59
C THR A 122 3.48 -15.20 2.59
N ASP A 123 2.28 -15.01 3.13
CA ASP A 123 1.26 -16.05 3.21
C ASP A 123 0.78 -16.46 1.81
N TRP A 124 0.67 -15.49 0.89
CA TRP A 124 0.26 -15.72 -0.48
C TRP A 124 1.33 -16.41 -1.30
N ALA A 125 2.60 -16.04 -1.14
CA ALA A 125 3.72 -16.73 -1.77
C ALA A 125 3.78 -18.20 -1.34
N LYS A 126 3.60 -18.48 -0.03
CA LYS A 126 3.53 -19.85 0.50
C LYS A 126 2.32 -20.62 -0.06
N ALA A 127 1.16 -19.98 -0.14
CA ALA A 127 -0.05 -20.61 -0.67
C ALA A 127 0.08 -20.93 -2.17
N THR A 128 0.64 -20.01 -2.96
CA THR A 128 0.95 -20.24 -4.37
C THR A 128 1.95 -21.37 -4.56
N ALA A 129 3.05 -21.39 -3.80
CA ALA A 129 4.06 -22.46 -3.88
C ALA A 129 3.45 -23.83 -3.60
N LYS A 130 2.66 -23.95 -2.52
CA LYS A 130 1.96 -25.19 -2.17
C LYS A 130 0.99 -25.65 -3.27
N ALA A 131 0.22 -24.72 -3.84
CA ALA A 131 -0.71 -25.05 -4.92
C ALA A 131 0.00 -25.47 -6.22
N ILE A 132 1.19 -24.92 -6.50
CA ILE A 132 2.04 -25.35 -7.62
C ILE A 132 2.55 -26.78 -7.37
N ASP A 133 3.04 -27.09 -6.17
CA ASP A 133 3.50 -28.43 -5.81
C ASP A 133 2.38 -29.49 -5.95
N GLU A 134 1.15 -29.10 -5.60
CA GLU A 134 -0.05 -29.94 -5.76
C GLU A 134 -0.60 -29.98 -7.21
N SER A 135 0.09 -29.37 -8.18
CA SER A 135 -0.34 -29.23 -9.58
C SER A 135 -1.73 -28.58 -9.75
N ASN A 136 -2.19 -27.82 -8.75
CA ASN A 136 -3.47 -27.13 -8.74
C ASN A 136 -3.29 -25.68 -9.25
N LEU A 137 -3.16 -25.55 -10.57
CA LEU A 137 -3.01 -24.26 -11.23
C LEU A 137 -4.15 -23.26 -10.94
N PRO A 138 -5.45 -23.67 -10.90
CA PRO A 138 -6.53 -22.76 -10.53
C PRO A 138 -6.35 -22.13 -9.14
N GLU A 139 -5.96 -22.91 -8.14
CA GLU A 139 -5.75 -22.41 -6.77
C GLU A 139 -4.47 -21.56 -6.68
N ALA A 140 -3.40 -21.94 -7.39
CA ALA A 140 -2.16 -21.15 -7.45
C ALA A 140 -2.41 -19.73 -8.00
N LYS A 141 -3.27 -19.62 -9.02
CA LYS A 141 -3.62 -18.34 -9.65
C LYS A 141 -4.27 -17.37 -8.68
N LYS A 142 -5.12 -17.88 -7.77
CA LYS A 142 -5.84 -17.08 -6.76
C LYS A 142 -4.92 -16.34 -5.80
N TYR A 143 -3.72 -16.88 -5.53
CA TYR A 143 -2.73 -16.25 -4.64
C TYR A 143 -1.56 -15.61 -5.38
N SER A 144 -1.44 -15.80 -6.70
CA SER A 144 -0.32 -15.28 -7.50
C SER A 144 -0.35 -13.76 -7.80
N HIS A 145 -1.30 -13.01 -7.24
CA HIS A 145 -1.42 -11.57 -7.47
C HIS A 145 -0.22 -10.75 -6.94
N PHE A 146 0.66 -11.34 -6.12
CA PHE A 146 1.90 -10.69 -5.70
C PHE A 146 2.92 -10.57 -6.85
N SER A 147 2.90 -11.47 -7.84
CA SER A 147 3.87 -11.40 -8.95
C SER A 147 3.42 -10.44 -10.06
N ARG A 148 2.10 -10.35 -10.32
CA ARG A 148 1.52 -9.43 -11.31
C ARG A 148 0.12 -8.92 -10.93
N ARG A 149 -0.17 -7.68 -11.33
CA ARG A 149 -1.52 -7.07 -11.24
C ARG A 149 -2.59 -7.94 -11.92
N GLU A 150 -2.27 -8.52 -13.07
CA GLU A 150 -3.13 -9.49 -13.77
C GLU A 150 -2.43 -10.86 -13.81
N SER A 151 -2.94 -11.80 -13.03
CA SER A 151 -2.41 -13.17 -12.93
C SER A 151 -3.16 -14.19 -13.79
N LYS A 152 -4.20 -13.75 -14.51
CA LYS A 152 -5.12 -14.64 -15.25
C LYS A 152 -4.40 -15.53 -16.26
N ASP A 153 -3.41 -14.97 -16.94
CA ASP A 153 -2.66 -15.61 -18.02
C ASP A 153 -1.28 -16.15 -17.59
N LEU A 154 -1.02 -16.27 -16.27
CA LEU A 154 0.24 -16.79 -15.77
C LEU A 154 0.28 -18.33 -15.78
N ASN A 155 1.40 -18.88 -16.23
CA ASN A 155 1.74 -20.30 -16.10
C ASN A 155 2.45 -20.59 -14.76
N GLY A 156 2.48 -21.86 -14.34
CA GLY A 156 3.09 -22.29 -13.07
C GLY A 156 4.50 -21.73 -12.81
N ALA A 157 5.38 -21.81 -13.83
CA ALA A 157 6.74 -21.28 -13.75
C ALA A 157 6.82 -19.75 -13.59
N GLN A 158 5.84 -19.01 -14.11
CA GLN A 158 5.78 -17.54 -13.98
C GLN A 158 5.12 -17.08 -12.67
N MET A 159 4.40 -17.98 -11.99
CA MET A 159 3.82 -17.72 -10.66
C MET A 159 4.80 -18.03 -9.53
N GLY A 160 5.78 -18.91 -9.76
CA GLY A 160 6.82 -19.27 -8.80
C GLY A 160 8.13 -18.48 -8.92
N SER A 161 8.24 -17.59 -9.90
CA SER A 161 9.38 -16.67 -10.11
C SER A 161 9.16 -15.32 -9.43
#